data_AF-A0A846EAU1-F1
#
_entry.id   AF-A0A846EAU1-F1
#
_cell.length_a   1.000
_cell.length_b   1.000
_cell.length_c   1.000
_cell.angle_alpha   90.00
_cell.angle_beta   90.00
_cell.angle_gamma   90.00
#
_symmetry.space_group_name_H-M   'P 1'
#
loop_
_entity.id
_entity.type
_entity.pdbx_description
1 polymer ?
#
loop_
_entity_poly.entity_id
_entity_poly.type
_entity_poly.pdbx_seq_one_letter_code
_entity_poly.pdbx_strand_id
1 'polypeptide(L)'
;MKLLDGVALLEDLRELKLYRGQVGTIVEVYEPGVFEVEFSDLNGRAYAIETLKANQLMVLHHRKSSRVRRSIKIPKHRRRDCYSLSRAVPLRQSSGSKRKQ
;
A
#
# COMPACT_ATOMS: atom_id res chain seq x y z
N MET A 1 19.46 2.78 -7.49
CA MET A 1 19.42 3.38 -6.15
C MET A 1 20.67 4.20 -5.99
N LYS A 2 20.52 5.45 -5.60
CA LYS A 2 21.61 6.40 -5.38
C LYS A 2 21.36 7.20 -4.11
N LEU A 3 22.38 7.92 -3.66
CA LEU A 3 22.30 8.86 -2.55
C LEU A 3 21.10 9.81 -2.71
N LEU A 4 20.37 10.03 -1.61
CA LEU A 4 19.15 10.84 -1.51
C LEU A 4 17.91 10.33 -2.27
N ASP A 5 17.93 9.11 -2.82
CA ASP A 5 16.70 8.48 -3.30
C ASP A 5 15.76 8.18 -2.11
N GLY A 6 14.47 8.49 -2.27
CA GLY A 6 13.43 7.98 -1.38
C GLY A 6 13.15 6.51 -1.67
N VAL A 7 13.11 5.69 -0.62
CA VAL A 7 12.90 4.23 -0.71
C VAL A 7 11.82 3.78 0.27
N ALA A 8 11.17 2.67 -0.04
CA ALA A 8 10.25 1.99 0.86
C ALA A 8 10.77 0.60 1.24
N LEU A 9 10.55 0.20 2.48
CA LEU A 9 10.88 -1.12 2.98
C LEU A 9 9.94 -2.19 2.41
N LEU A 10 10.46 -3.36 2.02
CA LEU A 10 9.69 -4.45 1.41
C LEU A 10 9.28 -5.56 2.39
N GLU A 11 9.82 -5.55 3.60
CA GLU A 11 9.57 -6.54 4.65
C GLU A 11 9.48 -5.90 6.03
N ASP A 12 9.01 -6.64 7.03
CA ASP A 12 8.98 -6.18 8.41
C ASP A 12 10.31 -6.48 9.10
N LEU A 13 10.94 -5.47 9.69
CA LEU A 13 12.13 -5.59 10.54
C LEU A 13 11.74 -5.23 11.98
N ARG A 14 11.02 -6.15 12.62
CA ARG A 14 10.35 -5.93 13.91
C ARG A 14 11.29 -5.55 15.05
N GLU A 15 12.51 -6.10 15.04
CA GLU A 15 13.56 -5.80 16.02
C GLU A 15 13.94 -4.32 15.99
N LEU A 16 13.89 -3.71 14.80
CA LEU A 16 14.20 -2.30 14.54
C LEU A 16 12.95 -1.41 14.61
N LYS A 17 11.78 -1.99 14.94
CA LYS A 17 10.46 -1.33 14.87
C LYS A 17 10.16 -0.73 13.49
N LEU A 18 10.72 -1.35 12.45
CA LEU A 18 10.49 -0.99 11.06
C LEU A 18 9.52 -1.99 10.41
N TYR A 19 8.61 -1.50 9.59
CA TYR A 19 7.52 -2.24 8.97
C TYR A 19 7.51 -2.01 7.48
N ARG A 20 7.04 -3.04 6.75
CA ARG A 20 6.90 -2.97 5.30
C ARG A 20 6.10 -1.74 4.87
N GLY A 21 6.60 -1.04 3.86
CA GLY A 21 5.99 0.15 3.28
C GLY A 21 6.40 1.46 3.95
N GLN A 22 7.12 1.42 5.09
CA GLN A 22 7.70 2.64 5.65
C GLN A 22 8.72 3.23 4.70
N VAL A 23 8.74 4.56 4.64
CA VAL A 23 9.54 5.35 3.71
C VAL A 23 10.76 5.88 4.43
N GLY A 24 11.92 5.68 3.81
CA GLY A 24 13.19 6.23 4.25
C GLY A 24 13.93 6.91 3.09
N THR A 25 15.08 7.49 3.40
CA THR A 25 15.96 8.16 2.44
C THR A 25 17.34 7.51 2.50
N ILE A 26 17.94 7.23 1.34
CA ILE A 26 19.33 6.74 1.29
C ILE A 26 20.27 7.89 1.71
N VAL A 27 21.02 7.70 2.79
CA VAL A 27 21.99 8.66 3.33
C VAL A 27 23.44 8.27 3.07
N GLU A 28 23.71 7.00 2.73
CA GLU A 28 25.04 6.54 2.29
C GLU A 28 24.93 5.32 1.35
N VAL A 29 25.91 5.15 0.45
CA VAL A 29 26.04 3.99 -0.45
C VAL A 29 27.38 3.30 -0.18
N TYR A 30 27.35 2.09 0.38
CA TYR A 30 28.57 1.37 0.76
C TYR A 30 29.13 0.52 -0.39
N GLU A 31 28.47 -0.61 -0.64
CA GLU A 31 28.84 -1.58 -1.66
C GLU A 31 27.69 -1.70 -2.68
N PRO A 32 27.91 -2.31 -3.85
CA PRO A 32 26.85 -2.57 -4.79
C PRO A 32 25.66 -3.29 -4.15
N GLY A 33 24.56 -2.56 -3.95
CA GLY A 33 23.33 -3.08 -3.37
C GLY A 33 23.24 -3.03 -1.84
N VAL A 34 24.13 -2.31 -1.15
CA VAL A 34 24.07 -2.06 0.30
C VAL A 34 23.99 -0.55 0.55
N PHE A 35 23.00 -0.13 1.34
CA PHE A 35 22.67 1.28 1.53
C PHE A 35 22.41 1.58 3.00
N GLU A 36 22.84 2.74 3.47
CA GLU A 36 22.37 3.29 4.75
C GLU A 36 21.10 4.10 4.50
N VAL A 37 20.03 3.79 5.24
CA VAL A 37 18.71 4.40 5.06
C VAL A 37 18.27 5.05 6.36
N GLU A 38 18.00 6.36 6.30
CA GLU A 38 17.38 7.10 7.40
C GLU A 38 15.86 7.06 7.29
N PHE A 39 15.20 6.72 8.39
CA PHE A 39 13.76 6.84 8.56
C PHE A 39 13.44 7.98 9.53
N SER A 40 12.64 8.93 9.05
CA SER A 40 12.28 10.14 9.77
C SER A 40 10.78 10.19 10.07
N ASP A 41 10.41 10.79 11.21
CA ASP A 41 9.03 11.02 11.60
C ASP A 41 8.39 12.17 10.79
N LEU A 42 7.13 12.50 11.09
CA LEU A 42 6.41 13.60 10.42
C LEU A 42 7.00 14.99 10.69
N ASN A 43 7.87 15.12 11.70
CA ASN A 43 8.58 16.35 12.04
C ASN A 43 9.98 16.40 11.39
N GLY A 44 10.35 15.39 10.60
CA GLY A 44 11.68 15.27 9.99
C GLY A 44 12.76 14.85 10.97
N ARG A 45 12.42 14.25 12.11
CA ARG A 45 13.39 13.70 13.07
C ARG A 45 13.66 12.24 12.75
N ALA A 46 14.94 11.91 12.55
CA ALA A 46 15.37 10.53 12.38
C ALA A 46 15.04 9.71 13.64
N TYR A 47 14.38 8.57 13.45
CA TYR A 47 14.10 7.62 14.52
C TYR A 47 14.78 6.25 14.28
N ALA A 48 15.24 5.98 13.06
CA ALA A 48 16.07 4.83 12.73
C ALA A 48 17.02 5.18 11.58
N ILE A 49 18.23 4.63 11.63
CA ILE A 49 19.22 4.67 10.55
C ILE A 49 19.77 3.26 10.43
N GLU A 50 19.48 2.59 9.31
CA GLU A 50 19.76 1.16 9.18
C GLU A 50 20.48 0.85 7.87
N THR A 51 21.41 -0.10 7.93
CA THR A 51 22.09 -0.63 6.74
C THR A 51 21.27 -1.74 6.12
N LEU A 52 20.73 -1.50 4.92
CA LEU A 52 19.77 -2.37 4.23
C LEU A 52 20.27 -2.77 2.85
N LYS A 53 19.86 -3.96 2.41
CA LYS A 53 20.16 -4.50 1.09
C LYS A 53 19.14 -4.04 0.05
N ALA A 54 19.57 -4.01 -1.20
CA ALA A 54 18.75 -3.65 -2.36
C ALA A 54 17.43 -4.44 -2.44
N ASN A 55 17.43 -5.72 -2.06
CA ASN A 55 16.25 -6.58 -2.11
C ASN A 55 15.23 -6.28 -1.00
N GLN A 56 15.61 -5.51 0.03
CA GLN A 56 14.71 -5.06 1.10
C GLN A 56 14.07 -3.71 0.76
N LEU A 57 14.47 -3.08 -0.35
CA LEU A 57 14.11 -1.70 -0.69
C LEU A 57 13.44 -1.60 -2.06
N MET A 58 12.53 -0.63 -2.18
CA MET A 58 11.93 -0.22 -3.45
C MET A 58 12.07 1.30 -3.61
N VAL A 59 12.66 1.76 -4.70
CA VAL A 59 12.77 3.20 -5.01
C VAL A 59 11.40 3.80 -5.28
N LEU A 60 11.14 4.96 -4.68
CA LEU A 60 9.93 5.71 -4.87
C LEU A 60 10.16 6.85 -5.87
N HIS A 61 9.33 6.90 -6.91
CA HIS A 61 9.34 7.98 -7.89
C HIS A 61 8.14 8.90 -7.66
N HIS A 62 8.40 10.13 -7.25
CA HIS A 62 7.34 11.11 -7.02
C HIS A 62 7.19 12.04 -8.23
N ARG A 63 6.15 11.82 -9.04
CA ARG A 63 5.74 12.77 -10.08
C ARG A 63 4.53 13.54 -9.59
N LYS A 64 4.59 14.87 -9.63
CA LYS A 64 3.40 15.70 -9.43
C LYS A 64 2.40 15.33 -10.51
N SER A 65 1.27 14.75 -10.12
CA SER A 65 0.12 14.61 -11.00
C SER A 65 -0.40 16.01 -11.27
N SER A 66 -0.07 16.59 -12.42
CA SER A 66 -0.78 17.77 -12.89
C SER A 66 -2.23 17.33 -13.09
N ARG A 67 -3.12 17.85 -12.25
CA ARG A 67 -4.55 17.56 -12.32
C ARG A 67 -5.07 18.10 -13.66
N VAL A 68 -5.00 17.30 -14.72
CA VAL A 68 -5.72 17.60 -15.96
C VAL A 68 -7.19 17.43 -15.60
N ARG A 69 -7.89 18.54 -15.31
CA ARG A 69 -9.36 18.55 -15.32
C ARG A 69 -9.80 18.31 -16.76
N ARG A 70 -9.75 17.07 -17.23
CA ARG A 70 -10.52 16.68 -18.41
C ARG A 70 -11.96 16.72 -17.95
N SER A 71 -12.70 17.70 -18.44
CA SER A 71 -14.16 17.71 -18.37
C SER A 71 -14.66 16.47 -19.09
N ILE A 72 -14.81 15.35 -18.37
CA ILE A 72 -15.50 14.18 -18.89
C ILE A 72 -16.95 14.62 -19.06
N LYS A 73 -17.36 14.93 -20.29
CA LYS A 73 -18.76 15.07 -20.64
C LYS A 73 -19.36 13.67 -20.55
N ILE A 74 -19.86 13.28 -19.37
CA ILE A 74 -20.64 12.07 -19.20
C ILE A 74 -21.92 12.28 -20.02
N PRO A 75 -22.16 11.53 -21.11
CA PRO A 75 -23.40 11.64 -21.85
C PRO A 75 -24.53 11.18 -20.94
N LYS A 76 -25.53 12.05 -20.71
CA LYS A 76 -26.76 11.67 -20.02
C LYS A 76 -27.58 10.77 -20.93
N HIS A 77 -27.18 9.51 -21.08
CA HIS A 77 -28.02 8.53 -21.75
C HIS A 77 -29.09 8.06 -20.77
N ARG A 78 -30.25 8.72 -20.93
CA ARG A 78 -31.63 8.24 -20.78
C ARG A 78 -31.78 6.93 -19.98
N ARG A 79 -32.33 7.06 -18.78
CA ARG A 79 -32.96 5.96 -18.02
C ARG A 79 -33.73 5.05 -18.99
N ARG A 80 -33.35 3.78 -19.04
CA ARG A 80 -34.22 2.69 -19.47
C ARG A 80 -34.15 1.62 -18.38
N ASP A 81 -35.19 1.67 -17.55
CA ASP A 81 -35.94 0.53 -17.05
C ASP A 81 -35.11 -0.56 -16.37
N CYS A 82 -34.95 -0.37 -15.06
CA CYS A 82 -34.63 -1.43 -14.11
C CYS A 82 -35.83 -2.38 -14.08
N TYR A 83 -35.79 -3.47 -14.86
CA TYR A 83 -36.76 -4.54 -14.73
C TYR A 83 -36.58 -5.20 -13.37
N SER A 84 -37.64 -5.11 -12.57
CA SER A 84 -37.90 -5.88 -11.37
C SER A 84 -37.77 -7.38 -11.67
N LEU A 85 -36.63 -7.97 -11.35
CA LEU A 85 -36.52 -9.41 -11.14
C LEU A 85 -36.38 -9.65 -9.64
N SER A 86 -37.54 -9.56 -8.98
CA SER A 86 -37.82 -10.31 -7.77
C SER A 86 -37.68 -11.79 -8.09
N ARG A 87 -36.50 -12.36 -7.85
CA ARG A 87 -36.38 -13.80 -7.61
C ARG A 87 -35.92 -13.98 -6.17
N ALA A 88 -36.92 -14.32 -5.36
CA ALA A 88 -36.79 -14.73 -3.98
C ALA A 88 -35.73 -15.83 -3.83
N VAL A 89 -34.79 -15.63 -2.91
CA VAL A 89 -33.96 -16.70 -2.38
C VAL A 89 -34.82 -17.51 -1.41
N PRO A 90 -35.01 -18.83 -1.60
CA PRO A 90 -35.69 -19.62 -0.60
C PRO A 90 -34.79 -19.79 0.64
N LEU A 91 -35.30 -19.35 1.79
CA LEU A 91 -34.80 -19.68 3.12
C LEU A 91 -34.84 -21.21 3.29
N ARG A 92 -33.67 -21.86 3.28
CA ARG A 92 -33.56 -23.25 3.70
C ARG A 92 -33.46 -23.27 5.23
N GLN A 93 -34.59 -23.52 5.88
CA GLN A 93 -34.65 -23.79 7.31
C GLN A 93 -34.38 -25.27 7.61
N SER A 94 -33.72 -25.46 8.77
CA SER A 94 -33.76 -26.57 9.72
C SER A 94 -33.27 -27.97 9.31
N SER A 95 -32.22 -28.40 9.98
CA SER A 95 -32.22 -29.55 10.93
C SER A 95 -30.78 -29.70 11.44
N GLY A 96 -30.44 -29.39 12.70
CA GLY A 96 -30.92 -30.11 13.87
C GLY A 96 -30.17 -31.44 14.00
N SER A 97 -29.04 -31.46 14.72
CA SER A 97 -28.58 -32.71 15.36
C SER A 97 -27.90 -32.41 16.68
N LYS A 98 -28.43 -33.08 17.70
CA LYS A 98 -28.10 -33.00 19.12
C LYS A 98 -26.93 -33.94 19.43
N ARG A 99 -26.09 -33.46 20.37
CA ARG A 99 -25.51 -34.18 21.53
C ARG A 99 -24.43 -35.26 21.35
N LYS A 100 -23.66 -35.32 22.45
CA LYS A 100 -22.67 -36.28 22.95
C LYS A 100 -21.25 -35.99 22.43
N GLN A 101 -20.24 -35.80 23.28
CA GLN A 101 -20.00 -36.36 24.62
C GLN A 101 -19.16 -35.40 25.46
#